data_AF-A0AAD9PM52-F1
#
_entry.id   AF-A0AAD9PM52-F1
#
_cell.length_a   1.000
_cell.length_b   1.000
_cell.length_c   1.000
_cell.angle_alpha   90.00
_cell.angle_beta   90.00
_cell.angle_gamma   90.00
#
_symmetry.space_group_name_H-M   'P 1'
#
loop_
_entity.id
_entity.type
_entity.pdbx_description
1 polymer ?
#
loop_
_entity_poly.entity_id
_entity_poly.type
_entity_poly.pdbx_seq_one_letter_code
_entity_poly.pdbx_strand_id
1 'polypeptide(L)'
;MMALDESAGDDGSSSGPRDAQEQCIDTRSSCSAIGEDLGAKMSEDPSNQFSSAKSISAIVKSVVDLYFYDCKQRIDPYIEIQEQEIAPLLLNGVNVTQLFNASYARVPEHRRRDLVELRVLVADSDKEGVKMLARSVCAIIGYQQLLTPSARKKFTARHLGEWTKSRDAETYIDRNYEHIYTSWKSFLKRQMPLGINLYDYFSTDFLTSVLLTNADAIRLELEKTAFKWHPDLVITLLCKECGFTDEQAINVGTMSSNVGFQHQSLLPSETGLGFLHRDAGGAKEEEMGIISFECITNDREPGHLMKLVTVKNIFSRQLPKMPREYIVRLVFDRNHYTFCLLKKGEVIGGICFRPYFEQRFAEIAFLAVKSTEQVKGYGTRIMNHLKEHVKKSNIEYFLTYADNFAIGYFRKQGFSQKISMPKERWFGYIKDYDGGTLMECYISPNINYLRLSEMLSKQKAVISQCIEAIKPLKIYEGIQVFKDLKRPLAPAEIPGLVEAGWTDNLHGDASNDAPENTRRSLKTSILDLLNNLEKQQSSWPFRKPVKHSEAPDYYEIITKPTDIATLRKKAKNGEFKTKEQFGEELKRMFDNCRLYNTPHTIYYKYANELQAFIWPQYESIQE
;
A
#
# COMPACT_ATOMS: atom_id res chain seq x y z
N MET A 1 36.05 -27.49 -6.82
CA MET A 1 37.38 -28.08 -7.07
C MET A 1 37.76 -28.83 -5.79
N MET A 2 38.06 -30.12 -5.92
CA MET A 2 38.47 -31.11 -4.92
C MET A 2 37.46 -31.58 -3.85
N ALA A 3 37.08 -32.86 -4.02
CA ALA A 3 36.49 -33.77 -3.06
C ALA A 3 37.59 -34.36 -2.15
N LEU A 4 37.22 -34.81 -0.96
CA LEU A 4 37.64 -36.11 -0.44
C LEU A 4 36.53 -36.69 0.44
N ASP A 5 36.37 -37.99 0.22
CA ASP A 5 35.40 -38.96 0.69
C ASP A 5 35.95 -39.63 1.97
N GLU A 6 35.07 -40.10 2.87
CA GLU A 6 35.33 -41.34 3.60
C GLU A 6 34.04 -41.86 4.28
N SER A 7 33.77 -43.12 3.97
CA SER A 7 32.59 -43.94 4.22
C SER A 7 32.82 -44.99 5.30
N ALA A 8 31.76 -45.34 6.04
CA ALA A 8 31.38 -46.69 6.51
C ALA A 8 29.99 -46.54 7.17
N GLY A 9 28.87 -47.18 6.77
CA GLY A 9 28.63 -48.58 6.39
C GLY A 9 28.28 -49.34 7.68
N ASP A 10 27.26 -50.18 7.83
CA ASP A 10 26.05 -50.55 7.06
C ASP A 10 25.12 -51.29 8.07
N ASP A 11 23.91 -51.59 7.61
CA ASP A 11 22.98 -52.67 8.00
C ASP A 11 21.78 -52.34 8.89
N GLY A 12 20.59 -52.69 8.34
CA GLY A 12 19.54 -53.26 9.19
C GLY A 12 18.06 -52.99 8.90
N SER A 13 17.60 -53.09 7.64
CA SER A 13 16.30 -53.63 7.22
C SER A 13 15.00 -53.46 8.08
N SER A 14 14.00 -52.88 7.42
CA SER A 14 12.63 -53.42 7.21
C SER A 14 11.45 -53.12 8.15
N SER A 15 10.30 -52.99 7.47
CA SER A 15 8.89 -53.16 7.87
C SER A 15 8.10 -51.91 8.28
N GLY A 16 7.00 -51.73 7.55
CA GLY A 16 6.01 -50.65 7.68
C GLY A 16 4.93 -50.90 8.75
N PRO A 17 3.82 -50.16 8.69
CA PRO A 17 3.19 -49.55 9.87
C PRO A 17 2.06 -50.39 10.47
N ARG A 18 1.80 -50.20 11.77
CA ARG A 18 0.53 -50.56 12.40
C ARG A 18 0.08 -49.54 13.44
N ASP A 19 -1.23 -49.39 13.44
CA ASP A 19 -2.11 -48.56 14.26
C ASP A 19 -1.87 -48.64 15.77
N ALA A 20 -2.18 -47.54 16.46
CA ALA A 20 -2.63 -47.57 17.85
C ALA A 20 -3.62 -46.42 18.10
N GLN A 21 -4.91 -46.76 18.04
CA GLN A 21 -5.96 -46.12 18.83
C GLN A 21 -5.80 -46.56 20.30
N GLU A 22 -5.96 -45.63 21.25
CA GLU A 22 -6.40 -45.84 22.64
C GLU A 22 -6.55 -44.43 23.27
N GLN A 23 -7.52 -44.06 24.10
CA GLN A 23 -8.72 -44.71 24.60
C GLN A 23 -9.57 -43.60 25.26
N CYS A 24 -10.89 -43.64 25.05
CA CYS A 24 -11.87 -42.86 25.80
C CYS A 24 -12.00 -43.40 27.23
N ILE A 25 -12.16 -42.50 28.20
CA ILE A 25 -12.73 -42.84 29.52
C ILE A 25 -14.13 -42.23 29.59
N ASP A 26 -15.08 -43.13 29.74
CA ASP A 26 -16.51 -42.93 29.89
C ASP A 26 -16.85 -42.68 31.37
N THR A 27 -17.73 -41.72 31.65
CA THR A 27 -18.62 -41.80 32.82
C THR A 27 -19.99 -41.22 32.45
N ARG A 28 -20.93 -42.14 32.15
CA ARG A 28 -22.38 -41.90 32.12
C ARG A 28 -23.00 -42.10 33.50
N SER A 29 -23.88 -41.19 33.89
CA SER A 29 -25.21 -41.40 34.51
C SER A 29 -25.73 -40.01 34.91
N SER A 30 -26.94 -39.57 34.57
CA SER A 30 -28.23 -40.23 34.78
C SER A 30 -29.32 -39.77 33.79
N CYS A 31 -30.05 -40.75 33.24
CA CYS A 31 -31.42 -40.73 32.67
C CYS A 31 -32.46 -40.13 33.66
N SER A 32 -33.71 -39.72 33.36
CA SER A 32 -34.64 -39.87 32.20
C SER A 32 -35.99 -39.18 32.53
N ALA A 33 -36.85 -39.09 31.51
CA ALA A 33 -38.31 -38.82 31.50
C ALA A 33 -38.69 -37.34 31.46
N ILE A 34 -39.53 -36.84 30.54
CA ILE A 34 -40.85 -37.28 30.02
C ILE A 34 -40.91 -36.81 28.53
N GLY A 35 -41.33 -37.56 27.50
CA GLY A 35 -42.62 -38.24 27.30
C GLY A 35 -43.58 -37.34 26.50
N GLU A 36 -43.81 -37.69 25.23
CA GLU A 36 -44.57 -36.99 24.17
C GLU A 36 -46.01 -36.55 24.55
N ASP A 37 -46.52 -35.43 23.99
CA ASP A 37 -47.68 -35.40 23.07
C ASP A 37 -47.98 -33.96 22.58
N LEU A 38 -48.72 -33.86 21.46
CA LEU A 38 -49.35 -32.70 20.79
C LEU A 38 -48.57 -32.01 19.66
N GLY A 39 -48.80 -32.55 18.47
CA GLY A 39 -48.68 -31.82 17.21
C GLY A 39 -49.77 -30.78 16.97
N ALA A 40 -49.52 -29.99 15.92
CA ALA A 40 -50.43 -29.09 15.19
C ALA A 40 -50.75 -27.72 15.83
N LYS A 41 -49.86 -26.74 15.57
CA LYS A 41 -50.10 -25.51 14.80
C LYS A 41 -49.04 -24.48 15.16
N MET A 42 -48.00 -24.34 14.33
CA MET A 42 -47.24 -23.10 14.26
C MET A 42 -47.41 -22.51 12.88
N SER A 43 -48.04 -21.34 12.93
CA SER A 43 -48.14 -20.32 11.91
C SER A 43 -46.82 -20.08 11.17
N GLU A 44 -46.97 -19.87 9.86
CA GLU A 44 -45.94 -19.36 8.94
C GLU A 44 -45.23 -18.13 9.53
N ASP A 45 -43.93 -18.23 9.74
CA ASP A 45 -43.05 -17.10 10.06
C ASP A 45 -42.45 -16.55 8.74
N PRO A 46 -42.66 -15.27 8.37
CA PRO A 46 -42.24 -14.72 7.08
C PRO A 46 -40.73 -14.52 6.90
N SER A 47 -39.89 -14.97 7.83
CA SER A 47 -38.44 -14.70 7.80
C SER A 47 -37.61 -15.70 7.00
N ASN A 48 -38.23 -16.66 6.32
CA ASN A 48 -37.53 -17.64 5.48
C ASN A 48 -37.63 -17.31 3.98
N GLN A 49 -36.93 -16.24 3.57
CA GLN A 49 -36.59 -15.99 2.17
C GLN A 49 -35.07 -15.91 2.01
N PHE A 50 -34.35 -17.01 2.31
CA PHE A 50 -32.95 -17.15 1.88
C PHE A 50 -32.91 -17.92 0.57
N SER A 51 -32.79 -17.16 -0.52
CA SER A 51 -32.23 -17.62 -1.79
C SER A 51 -30.83 -18.21 -1.56
N SER A 52 -30.45 -19.23 -2.35
CA SER A 52 -29.21 -20.01 -2.22
C SER A 52 -27.93 -19.15 -2.26
N ALA A 53 -27.34 -18.89 -1.10
CA ALA A 53 -26.11 -18.10 -1.01
C ALA A 53 -24.92 -18.81 -1.70
N LYS A 54 -24.42 -18.22 -2.81
CA LYS A 54 -23.22 -18.71 -3.51
C LYS A 54 -21.96 -18.22 -2.79
N SER A 55 -20.90 -19.03 -2.82
CA SER A 55 -19.58 -18.58 -2.36
C SER A 55 -19.02 -17.53 -3.33
N ILE A 56 -18.14 -16.65 -2.84
CA ILE A 56 -17.46 -15.66 -3.68
C ILE A 56 -16.68 -16.34 -4.80
N SER A 57 -16.10 -17.52 -4.54
CA SER A 57 -15.42 -18.35 -5.54
C SER A 57 -16.34 -18.69 -6.72
N ALA A 58 -17.57 -19.14 -6.43
CA ALA A 58 -18.54 -19.51 -7.44
C ALA A 58 -18.99 -18.29 -8.27
N ILE A 59 -19.20 -17.14 -7.63
CA ILE A 59 -19.59 -15.89 -8.30
C ILE A 59 -18.48 -15.43 -9.25
N VAL A 60 -17.24 -15.35 -8.76
CA VAL A 60 -16.09 -14.92 -9.56
C VAL A 60 -15.89 -15.86 -10.74
N LYS A 61 -16.01 -17.17 -10.53
CA LYS A 61 -15.88 -18.16 -11.59
C LYS A 61 -16.90 -17.95 -12.70
N SER A 62 -18.19 -17.77 -12.37
CA SER A 62 -19.25 -17.52 -13.36
C SER A 62 -18.97 -16.29 -14.24
N VAL A 63 -18.49 -15.20 -13.64
CA VAL A 63 -18.18 -13.96 -14.38
C VAL A 63 -16.99 -14.14 -15.31
N VAL A 64 -15.93 -14.81 -14.85
CA VAL A 64 -14.74 -15.06 -15.70
C VAL A 64 -15.07 -16.00 -16.84
N ASP A 65 -15.78 -17.09 -16.55
CA ASP A 65 -16.15 -18.08 -17.56
C ASP A 65 -16.98 -17.42 -18.67
N LEU A 66 -17.91 -16.52 -18.30
CA LEU A 66 -18.69 -15.75 -19.28
C LEU A 66 -17.83 -14.76 -20.10
N TYR A 67 -16.92 -14.03 -19.46
CA TYR A 67 -16.02 -13.11 -20.16
C TYR A 67 -15.11 -13.87 -21.15
N PHE A 68 -14.63 -15.05 -20.76
CA PHE A 68 -13.75 -15.88 -21.57
C PHE A 68 -14.52 -16.52 -22.73
N TYR A 69 -15.73 -16.99 -22.47
CA TYR A 69 -16.65 -17.44 -23.50
C TYR A 69 -16.89 -16.35 -24.55
N ASP A 70 -17.16 -15.12 -24.11
CA ASP A 70 -17.33 -13.99 -25.00
C ASP A 70 -16.08 -13.66 -25.84
N CYS A 71 -14.87 -13.74 -25.25
CA CYS A 71 -13.63 -13.56 -26.00
C CYS A 71 -13.45 -14.60 -27.12
N LYS A 72 -13.94 -15.83 -26.92
CA LYS A 72 -13.90 -16.91 -27.92
C LYS A 72 -14.95 -16.73 -29.02
N GLN A 73 -16.14 -16.23 -28.69
CA GLN A 73 -17.26 -16.08 -29.64
C GLN A 73 -17.21 -14.75 -30.42
N ARG A 74 -16.78 -13.66 -29.78
CA ARG A 74 -16.71 -12.31 -30.35
C ARG A 74 -15.29 -11.77 -30.24
N ILE A 75 -14.39 -12.28 -31.08
CA ILE A 75 -12.97 -11.90 -31.10
C ILE A 75 -12.84 -10.40 -31.42
N ASP A 76 -13.48 -9.95 -32.48
CA ASP A 76 -13.67 -8.52 -32.78
C ASP A 76 -15.12 -8.11 -32.51
N PRO A 77 -15.39 -7.36 -31.42
CA PRO A 77 -16.75 -6.96 -31.06
C PRO A 77 -17.29 -5.79 -31.90
N TYR A 78 -16.48 -5.18 -32.78
CA TYR A 78 -16.87 -4.02 -33.60
C TYR A 78 -17.21 -4.38 -35.05
N ILE A 79 -16.89 -5.61 -35.47
CA ILE A 79 -17.34 -6.13 -36.76
C ILE A 79 -18.78 -6.61 -36.58
N GLU A 80 -19.70 -6.11 -37.40
CA GLU A 80 -21.01 -6.74 -37.54
C GLU A 80 -20.79 -8.14 -38.07
N ILE A 81 -20.99 -9.13 -37.21
CA ILE A 81 -20.88 -10.54 -37.57
C ILE A 81 -22.10 -10.85 -38.44
N GLN A 82 -22.00 -10.52 -39.73
CA GLN A 82 -22.99 -10.90 -40.72
C GLN A 82 -22.99 -12.44 -40.78
N GLU A 83 -24.15 -13.02 -40.44
CA GLU A 83 -24.53 -14.42 -40.71
C GLU A 83 -24.05 -15.54 -39.76
N GLN A 84 -23.82 -15.27 -38.47
CA GLN A 84 -23.91 -16.34 -37.44
C GLN A 84 -24.86 -15.94 -36.33
N GLU A 85 -25.87 -16.78 -36.03
CA GLU A 85 -26.71 -16.69 -34.83
C GLU A 85 -25.85 -16.94 -33.58
N ILE A 86 -25.14 -15.92 -33.13
CA ILE A 86 -24.36 -16.02 -31.89
C ILE A 86 -25.34 -16.12 -30.73
N ALA A 87 -25.20 -17.19 -29.95
CA ALA A 87 -26.02 -17.42 -28.77
C ALA A 87 -25.92 -16.21 -27.81
N PRO A 88 -27.03 -15.78 -27.19
CA PRO A 88 -27.00 -14.67 -26.24
C PRO A 88 -26.05 -14.98 -25.09
N LEU A 89 -25.33 -13.96 -24.62
CA LEU A 89 -24.53 -14.09 -23.41
C LEU A 89 -25.44 -14.15 -22.18
N LEU A 90 -25.45 -15.31 -21.53
CA LEU A 90 -26.28 -15.56 -20.36
C LEU A 90 -25.42 -15.66 -19.10
N LEU A 91 -25.75 -14.84 -18.10
CA LEU A 91 -25.18 -14.89 -16.75
C LEU A 91 -26.28 -15.35 -15.80
N ASN A 92 -26.19 -16.56 -15.25
CA ASN A 92 -27.26 -17.20 -14.48
C ASN A 92 -28.65 -17.15 -15.17
N GLY A 93 -28.71 -17.30 -16.49
CA GLY A 93 -29.96 -17.27 -17.26
C GLY A 93 -30.48 -15.86 -17.60
N VAL A 94 -29.81 -14.79 -17.15
CA VAL A 94 -30.11 -13.41 -17.54
C VAL A 94 -29.28 -13.02 -18.76
N ASN A 95 -29.92 -12.46 -19.79
CA ASN A 95 -29.22 -11.98 -20.98
C ASN A 95 -28.47 -10.68 -20.68
N VAL A 96 -27.14 -10.74 -20.72
CA VAL A 96 -26.24 -9.59 -20.46
C VAL A 96 -25.57 -9.06 -21.74
N THR A 97 -26.00 -9.52 -22.91
CA THR A 97 -25.39 -9.15 -24.21
C THR A 97 -25.35 -7.64 -24.43
N GLN A 98 -26.40 -6.92 -24.02
CA GLN A 98 -26.46 -5.47 -24.13
C GLN A 98 -25.43 -4.75 -23.25
N LEU A 99 -25.10 -5.31 -22.07
CA LEU A 99 -24.07 -4.74 -21.18
C LEU A 99 -22.69 -4.81 -21.81
N PHE A 100 -22.38 -5.96 -22.44
CA PHE A 100 -21.15 -6.12 -23.20
C PHE A 100 -21.08 -5.12 -24.37
N ASN A 101 -22.15 -4.98 -25.15
CA ASN A 101 -22.19 -4.05 -26.28
C ASN A 101 -22.01 -2.59 -25.83
N ALA A 102 -22.70 -2.19 -24.75
CA ALA A 102 -22.57 -0.85 -24.17
C ALA A 102 -21.15 -0.59 -23.64
N SER A 103 -20.48 -1.60 -23.08
CA SER A 103 -19.09 -1.50 -22.66
C SER A 103 -18.14 -1.30 -23.86
N TYR A 104 -18.31 -2.09 -24.93
CA TYR A 104 -17.47 -1.96 -26.13
C TYR A 104 -17.61 -0.61 -26.80
N ALA A 105 -18.82 -0.05 -26.83
CA ALA A 105 -19.07 1.27 -27.41
C ALA A 105 -18.28 2.40 -26.72
N ARG A 106 -17.89 2.25 -25.45
CA ARG A 106 -17.13 3.24 -24.68
C ARG A 106 -15.63 3.25 -24.97
N VAL A 107 -15.10 2.20 -25.61
CA VAL A 107 -13.67 2.10 -25.90
C VAL A 107 -13.32 3.06 -27.06
N PRO A 108 -12.37 3.98 -26.86
CA PRO A 108 -11.94 4.91 -27.91
C PRO A 108 -11.46 4.18 -29.16
N GLU A 109 -11.81 4.71 -30.34
CA GLU A 109 -11.52 4.08 -31.63
C GLU A 109 -10.04 3.72 -31.82
N HIS A 110 -9.14 4.61 -31.41
CA HIS A 110 -7.68 4.40 -31.49
C HIS A 110 -7.15 3.23 -30.62
N ARG A 111 -7.95 2.73 -29.66
CA ARG A 111 -7.57 1.61 -28.77
C ARG A 111 -8.31 0.30 -29.08
N ARG A 112 -9.20 0.29 -30.07
CA ARG A 112 -9.98 -0.91 -30.42
C ARG A 112 -9.08 -2.05 -30.91
N ARG A 113 -8.00 -1.75 -31.65
CA ARG A 113 -6.99 -2.75 -32.04
C ARG A 113 -6.34 -3.43 -30.84
N ASP A 114 -5.85 -2.65 -29.87
CA ASP A 114 -5.22 -3.17 -28.65
C ASP A 114 -6.18 -4.06 -27.86
N LEU A 115 -7.48 -3.76 -27.91
CA LEU A 115 -8.50 -4.57 -27.29
C LEU A 115 -8.68 -5.92 -28.01
N VAL A 116 -8.78 -5.92 -29.34
CA VAL A 116 -8.92 -7.15 -30.13
C VAL A 116 -7.72 -8.06 -29.91
N GLU A 117 -6.50 -7.53 -29.94
CA GLU A 117 -5.27 -8.29 -29.66
C GLU A 117 -5.28 -8.91 -28.25
N LEU A 118 -5.75 -8.17 -27.24
CA LEU A 118 -5.88 -8.71 -25.89
C LEU A 118 -6.90 -9.85 -25.82
N ARG A 119 -8.04 -9.74 -26.53
CA ARG A 119 -9.09 -10.76 -26.55
C ARG A 119 -8.60 -12.06 -27.19
N VAL A 120 -7.81 -11.98 -28.26
CA VAL A 120 -7.15 -13.15 -28.87
C VAL A 120 -6.23 -13.83 -27.86
N LEU A 121 -5.37 -13.06 -27.18
CA LEU A 121 -4.45 -13.59 -26.18
C LEU A 121 -5.17 -14.26 -25.00
N VAL A 122 -6.31 -13.69 -24.57
CA VAL A 122 -7.15 -14.25 -23.50
C VAL A 122 -7.89 -15.50 -23.96
N ALA A 123 -8.39 -15.54 -25.20
CA ALA A 123 -9.06 -16.70 -25.78
C ALA A 123 -8.14 -17.93 -25.87
N ASP A 124 -6.85 -17.71 -26.12
CA ASP A 124 -5.81 -18.76 -26.21
C ASP A 124 -5.29 -19.22 -24.83
N SER A 125 -5.56 -18.47 -23.75
CA SER A 125 -5.03 -18.71 -22.40
C SER A 125 -6.05 -19.41 -21.50
N ASP A 126 -6.09 -20.75 -21.50
CA ASP A 126 -7.26 -21.48 -21.00
C ASP A 126 -7.40 -21.62 -19.46
N LYS A 127 -6.46 -21.20 -18.60
CA LYS A 127 -6.53 -21.56 -17.14
C LYS A 127 -6.05 -20.53 -16.09
N GLU A 128 -5.49 -19.39 -16.45
CA GLU A 128 -4.88 -18.47 -15.47
C GLU A 128 -5.78 -17.29 -15.05
N GLY A 129 -6.78 -16.93 -15.85
CA GLY A 129 -7.63 -15.76 -15.61
C GLY A 129 -8.54 -15.83 -14.39
N VAL A 130 -9.11 -17.02 -14.10
CA VAL A 130 -9.95 -17.24 -12.91
C VAL A 130 -9.13 -17.03 -11.63
N LYS A 131 -7.90 -17.52 -11.60
CA LYS A 131 -6.98 -17.32 -10.46
C LYS A 131 -6.59 -15.85 -10.32
N MET A 132 -6.41 -15.12 -11.41
CA MET A 132 -6.06 -13.69 -11.39
C MET A 132 -7.22 -12.81 -10.89
N LEU A 133 -8.46 -13.04 -11.38
CA LEU A 133 -9.62 -12.30 -10.90
C LEU A 133 -9.91 -12.63 -9.43
N ALA A 134 -9.89 -13.91 -9.07
CA ALA A 134 -10.09 -14.36 -7.70
C ALA A 134 -9.05 -13.76 -6.74
N ARG A 135 -7.77 -13.69 -7.15
CA ARG A 135 -6.71 -13.04 -6.35
C ARG A 135 -6.93 -11.53 -6.21
N SER A 136 -7.40 -10.85 -7.25
CA SER A 136 -7.64 -9.40 -7.22
C SER A 136 -8.81 -9.04 -6.30
N VAL A 137 -9.92 -9.78 -6.41
CA VAL A 137 -11.07 -9.66 -5.50
C VAL A 137 -10.67 -10.02 -4.06
N CYS A 138 -9.88 -11.08 -3.86
CA CYS A 138 -9.43 -11.51 -2.52
C CYS A 138 -8.40 -10.59 -1.88
N ALA A 139 -7.49 -9.99 -2.66
CA ALA A 139 -6.53 -9.00 -2.14
C ALA A 139 -7.30 -7.86 -1.48
N ILE A 140 -8.35 -7.39 -2.15
CA ILE A 140 -9.19 -6.31 -1.64
C ILE A 140 -9.91 -6.77 -0.37
N ILE A 141 -10.55 -7.94 -0.36
CA ILE A 141 -11.20 -8.51 0.85
C ILE A 141 -10.23 -8.63 2.04
N GLY A 142 -8.97 -9.03 1.79
CA GLY A 142 -7.95 -9.15 2.83
C GLY A 142 -7.46 -7.82 3.40
N TYR A 143 -7.57 -6.73 2.64
CA TYR A 143 -7.17 -5.37 3.06
C TYR A 143 -8.35 -4.49 3.52
N GLN A 144 -9.59 -4.96 3.40
CA GLN A 144 -10.77 -4.18 3.75
C GLN A 144 -10.89 -3.90 5.24
N GLN A 145 -11.31 -2.66 5.58
CA GLN A 145 -11.72 -2.26 6.92
C GLN A 145 -13.20 -1.92 6.91
N LEU A 146 -14.05 -2.85 7.36
CA LEU A 146 -15.48 -2.56 7.53
C LEU A 146 -15.68 -1.57 8.68
N LEU A 147 -16.58 -0.60 8.50
CA LEU A 147 -16.99 0.35 9.54
C LEU A 147 -17.70 -0.41 10.67
N THR A 148 -17.63 0.10 11.91
CA THR A 148 -18.49 -0.43 12.98
C THR A 148 -19.96 -0.27 12.61
N PRO A 149 -20.88 -1.14 13.04
CA PRO A 149 -22.31 -1.01 12.72
C PRO A 149 -22.87 0.37 13.08
N SER A 150 -22.42 0.96 14.19
CA SER A 150 -22.78 2.32 14.62
C SER A 150 -22.20 3.41 13.70
N ALA A 151 -20.96 3.25 13.24
CA ALA A 151 -20.35 4.18 12.27
C ALA A 151 -20.96 4.03 10.89
N ARG A 152 -21.32 2.82 10.46
CA ARG A 152 -22.03 2.57 9.20
C ARG A 152 -23.42 3.21 9.22
N LYS A 153 -24.20 3.04 10.30
CA LYS A 153 -25.51 3.72 10.46
C LYS A 153 -25.39 5.25 10.34
N LYS A 154 -24.35 5.86 10.93
CA LYS A 154 -24.06 7.31 10.81
C LYS A 154 -23.57 7.72 9.43
N PHE A 155 -22.74 6.89 8.79
CA PHE A 155 -22.24 7.10 7.42
C PHE A 155 -23.40 7.08 6.42
N THR A 156 -24.24 6.05 6.50
CA THR A 156 -25.50 5.89 5.77
C THR A 156 -26.37 7.14 5.96
N ALA A 157 -26.62 7.60 7.19
CA ALA A 157 -27.44 8.80 7.43
C ALA A 157 -26.88 10.11 6.81
N ARG A 158 -25.56 10.30 6.78
CA ARG A 158 -24.92 11.53 6.27
C ARG A 158 -24.77 11.52 4.74
N HIS A 159 -24.45 10.37 4.15
CA HIS A 159 -24.27 10.21 2.70
C HIS A 159 -25.58 9.90 1.97
N LEU A 160 -26.58 9.28 2.62
CA LEU A 160 -27.93 9.19 2.04
C LEU A 160 -28.47 10.58 1.72
N GLY A 161 -28.16 11.62 2.50
CA GLY A 161 -28.60 12.99 2.22
C GLY A 161 -28.15 13.54 0.86
N GLU A 162 -26.99 13.11 0.36
CA GLU A 162 -26.50 13.46 -0.99
C GLU A 162 -27.07 12.52 -2.06
N TRP A 163 -27.29 11.24 -1.72
CA TRP A 163 -27.90 10.23 -2.60
C TRP A 163 -29.43 10.36 -2.75
N THR A 164 -30.15 10.92 -1.77
CA THR A 164 -31.62 11.10 -1.73
C THR A 164 -32.15 12.08 -2.77
N LYS A 165 -31.29 12.67 -3.61
CA LYS A 165 -31.74 13.36 -4.82
C LYS A 165 -32.13 12.38 -5.94
N SER A 166 -31.76 11.09 -5.85
CA SER A 166 -32.31 10.01 -6.67
C SER A 166 -33.34 9.18 -5.87
N ARG A 167 -34.35 8.65 -6.55
CA ARG A 167 -35.58 8.09 -5.96
C ARG A 167 -35.43 6.78 -5.17
N ASP A 168 -34.21 6.26 -4.97
CA ASP A 168 -33.98 4.88 -4.50
C ASP A 168 -33.00 4.77 -3.31
N ALA A 169 -33.13 5.65 -2.31
CA ALA A 169 -32.21 5.70 -1.16
C ALA A 169 -32.30 4.47 -0.22
N GLU A 170 -33.46 3.79 -0.16
CA GLU A 170 -33.65 2.58 0.67
C GLU A 170 -32.89 1.36 0.12
N THR A 171 -32.48 1.40 -1.15
CA THR A 171 -31.95 0.24 -1.89
C THR A 171 -30.44 0.05 -1.72
N TYR A 172 -29.74 1.02 -1.11
CA TYR A 172 -28.30 0.99 -0.82
C TYR A 172 -27.98 0.66 0.65
N ILE A 173 -28.97 0.12 1.37
CA ILE A 173 -28.86 -0.26 2.78
C ILE A 173 -28.51 -1.74 2.88
N ASP A 174 -27.31 -2.04 3.36
CA ASP A 174 -26.89 -3.41 3.72
C ASP A 174 -27.70 -3.90 4.94
N ARG A 175 -28.84 -4.56 4.71
CA ARG A 175 -29.74 -5.03 5.79
C ARG A 175 -29.06 -6.00 6.77
N ASN A 176 -28.09 -6.78 6.29
CA ASN A 176 -27.34 -7.77 7.07
C ASN A 176 -25.94 -7.30 7.52
N TYR A 177 -25.64 -5.99 7.44
CA TYR A 177 -24.28 -5.48 7.68
C TYR A 177 -23.70 -5.85 9.05
N GLU A 178 -24.54 -5.94 10.08
CA GLU A 178 -24.11 -6.30 11.44
C GLU A 178 -23.62 -7.75 11.53
N HIS A 179 -24.27 -8.66 10.80
CA HIS A 179 -23.83 -10.04 10.66
C HIS A 179 -22.54 -10.13 9.81
N ILE A 180 -22.49 -9.42 8.67
CA ILE A 180 -21.31 -9.33 7.79
C ILE A 180 -20.08 -8.83 8.58
N TYR A 181 -20.25 -7.76 9.37
CA TYR A 181 -19.21 -7.17 10.20
C TYR A 181 -18.74 -8.13 11.31
N THR A 182 -19.66 -8.89 11.89
CA THR A 182 -19.35 -9.88 12.94
C THR A 182 -18.54 -11.05 12.36
N SER A 183 -18.96 -11.60 11.21
CA SER A 183 -18.23 -12.64 10.49
C SER A 183 -16.85 -12.18 10.04
N TRP A 184 -16.72 -10.94 9.55
CA TRP A 184 -15.44 -10.32 9.23
C TRP A 184 -14.53 -10.16 10.46
N LYS A 185 -15.09 -9.79 11.63
CA LYS A 185 -14.33 -9.73 12.89
C LYS A 185 -13.88 -11.12 13.38
N SER A 186 -14.72 -12.13 13.25
CA SER A 186 -14.39 -13.52 13.60
C SER A 186 -13.27 -14.06 12.70
N PHE A 187 -13.31 -13.71 11.41
CA PHE A 187 -12.21 -13.93 10.46
C PHE A 187 -10.90 -13.28 10.94
N LEU A 188 -10.91 -11.98 11.28
CA LEU A 188 -9.71 -11.28 11.78
C LEU A 188 -9.14 -11.88 13.07
N LYS A 189 -10.00 -12.44 13.93
CA LYS A 189 -9.62 -13.13 15.16
C LYS A 189 -9.13 -14.57 14.94
N ARG A 190 -9.07 -15.05 13.69
CA ARG A 190 -8.70 -16.43 13.31
C ARG A 190 -9.56 -17.50 14.00
N GLN A 191 -10.83 -17.19 14.28
CA GLN A 191 -11.79 -18.13 14.87
C GLN A 191 -12.45 -19.01 13.79
N MET A 192 -11.80 -19.18 12.64
CA MET A 192 -12.32 -19.98 11.53
C MET A 192 -12.05 -21.47 11.73
N PRO A 193 -12.93 -22.35 11.24
CA PRO A 193 -12.63 -23.78 11.11
C PRO A 193 -11.37 -23.98 10.26
N LEU A 194 -10.47 -24.86 10.72
CA LEU A 194 -9.22 -25.17 10.02
C LEU A 194 -9.53 -25.77 8.63
N GLY A 195 -8.89 -25.24 7.59
CA GLY A 195 -8.97 -25.78 6.22
C GLY A 195 -9.94 -25.06 5.27
N ILE A 196 -10.72 -24.08 5.73
CA ILE A 196 -11.62 -23.30 4.86
C ILE A 196 -10.82 -22.19 4.16
N ASN A 197 -10.94 -22.10 2.85
CA ASN A 197 -10.35 -21.03 2.07
C ASN A 197 -11.15 -19.73 2.20
N LEU A 198 -10.48 -18.57 2.10
CA LEU A 198 -11.10 -17.24 2.25
C LEU A 198 -12.35 -17.06 1.36
N TYR A 199 -12.30 -17.63 0.17
CA TYR A 199 -13.31 -17.51 -0.88
C TYR A 199 -14.59 -18.34 -0.65
N ASP A 200 -14.56 -19.30 0.29
CA ASP A 200 -15.70 -20.13 0.69
C ASP A 200 -16.32 -19.69 2.02
N TYR A 201 -15.62 -18.85 2.78
CA TYR A 201 -16.08 -18.37 4.09
C TYR A 201 -17.06 -17.20 3.99
N PHE A 202 -16.87 -16.33 3.00
CA PHE A 202 -17.75 -15.17 2.77
C PHE A 202 -18.74 -15.48 1.64
N SER A 203 -20.00 -15.06 1.83
CA SER A 203 -21.10 -15.26 0.91
C SER A 203 -21.33 -14.04 0.00
N THR A 204 -22.27 -14.17 -0.93
CA THR A 204 -22.79 -13.08 -1.79
C THR A 204 -23.00 -11.77 -1.04
N ASP A 205 -23.60 -11.82 0.16
CA ASP A 205 -23.89 -10.63 0.98
C ASP A 205 -22.65 -9.81 1.32
N PHE A 206 -21.53 -10.48 1.62
CA PHE A 206 -20.27 -9.81 1.91
C PHE A 206 -19.71 -9.12 0.66
N LEU A 207 -19.78 -9.78 -0.50
CA LEU A 207 -19.33 -9.21 -1.77
C LEU A 207 -20.18 -8.00 -2.18
N THR A 208 -21.51 -8.06 -1.98
CA THR A 208 -22.43 -6.94 -2.17
C THR A 208 -21.99 -5.70 -1.40
N SER A 209 -21.69 -5.85 -0.10
CA SER A 209 -21.22 -4.72 0.72
C SER A 209 -19.86 -4.18 0.28
N VAL A 210 -18.97 -5.04 -0.21
CA VAL A 210 -17.65 -4.63 -0.74
C VAL A 210 -17.81 -3.87 -2.06
N LEU A 211 -18.63 -4.36 -2.99
CA LEU A 211 -18.88 -3.71 -4.29
C LEU A 211 -19.49 -2.32 -4.11
N LEU A 212 -20.44 -2.15 -3.18
CA LEU A 212 -21.05 -0.85 -2.89
C LEU A 212 -20.08 0.18 -2.31
N THR A 213 -19.03 -0.27 -1.61
CA THR A 213 -18.14 0.63 -0.85
C THR A 213 -16.76 0.80 -1.49
N ASN A 214 -16.33 -0.14 -2.34
CA ASN A 214 -14.96 -0.25 -2.82
C ASN A 214 -14.84 -0.55 -4.33
N ALA A 215 -15.88 -0.27 -5.12
CA ALA A 215 -15.85 -0.49 -6.58
C ALA A 215 -14.62 0.15 -7.25
N ASP A 216 -14.23 1.37 -6.86
CA ASP A 216 -13.07 2.07 -7.43
C ASP A 216 -11.74 1.34 -7.14
N ALA A 217 -11.57 0.79 -5.94
CA ALA A 217 -10.38 0.01 -5.58
C ALA A 217 -10.33 -1.31 -6.37
N ILE A 218 -11.49 -1.93 -6.60
CA ILE A 218 -11.61 -3.11 -7.47
C ILE A 218 -11.21 -2.74 -8.89
N ARG A 219 -11.70 -1.61 -9.42
CA ARG A 219 -11.37 -1.12 -10.76
C ARG A 219 -9.86 -0.98 -10.97
N LEU A 220 -9.15 -0.33 -10.04
CA LEU A 220 -7.69 -0.15 -10.12
C LEU A 220 -6.89 -1.45 -10.09
N GLU A 221 -7.35 -2.48 -9.36
CA GLU A 221 -6.70 -3.79 -9.39
C GLU A 221 -7.01 -4.54 -10.68
N LEU A 222 -8.23 -4.42 -11.23
CA LEU A 222 -8.60 -5.00 -12.51
C LEU A 222 -7.78 -4.42 -13.68
N GLU A 223 -7.44 -3.14 -13.61
CA GLU A 223 -6.55 -2.46 -14.57
C GLU A 223 -5.15 -3.08 -14.68
N LYS A 224 -4.70 -3.80 -13.65
CA LYS A 224 -3.40 -4.50 -13.64
C LYS A 224 -3.45 -5.90 -14.23
N THR A 225 -4.64 -6.36 -14.62
CA THR A 225 -4.89 -7.74 -15.06
C THR A 225 -5.33 -7.81 -16.52
N ALA A 226 -5.72 -9.01 -16.98
CA ALA A 226 -6.32 -9.20 -18.30
C ALA A 226 -7.66 -8.45 -18.50
N PHE A 227 -8.25 -7.88 -17.44
CA PHE A 227 -9.49 -7.11 -17.50
C PHE A 227 -9.28 -5.60 -17.71
N LYS A 228 -8.05 -5.15 -17.96
CA LYS A 228 -7.66 -3.74 -17.98
C LYS A 228 -8.47 -2.80 -18.89
N TRP A 229 -9.03 -3.33 -19.96
CA TRP A 229 -9.83 -2.56 -20.91
C TRP A 229 -11.32 -2.54 -20.57
N HIS A 230 -11.76 -3.41 -19.66
CA HIS A 230 -13.18 -3.56 -19.29
C HIS A 230 -13.40 -3.77 -17.78
N PRO A 231 -12.75 -3.01 -16.89
CA PRO A 231 -12.94 -3.20 -15.45
C PRO A 231 -14.39 -2.87 -15.02
N ASP A 232 -15.02 -1.88 -15.67
CA ASP A 232 -16.42 -1.49 -15.44
C ASP A 232 -17.40 -2.61 -15.76
N LEU A 233 -17.17 -3.32 -16.87
CA LEU A 233 -17.98 -4.47 -17.28
C LEU A 233 -17.88 -5.60 -16.24
N VAL A 234 -16.66 -5.92 -15.79
CA VAL A 234 -16.45 -6.97 -14.79
C VAL A 234 -17.14 -6.62 -13.47
N ILE A 235 -17.04 -5.38 -13.01
CA ILE A 235 -17.75 -4.91 -11.79
C ILE A 235 -19.26 -4.99 -12.00
N THR A 236 -19.77 -4.57 -13.16
CA THR A 236 -21.20 -4.66 -13.50
C THR A 236 -21.69 -6.12 -13.45
N LEU A 237 -20.95 -7.06 -14.03
CA LEU A 237 -21.30 -8.48 -14.02
C LEU A 237 -21.24 -9.09 -12.61
N LEU A 238 -20.26 -8.69 -11.79
CA LEU A 238 -20.20 -9.08 -10.38
C LEU A 238 -21.42 -8.56 -9.60
N CYS A 239 -21.85 -7.32 -9.84
CA CYS A 239 -23.08 -6.78 -9.27
C CYS A 239 -24.31 -7.57 -9.73
N LYS A 240 -24.41 -7.93 -11.01
CA LYS A 240 -25.52 -8.77 -11.51
C LYS A 240 -25.57 -10.15 -10.85
N GLU A 241 -24.42 -10.81 -10.68
CA GLU A 241 -24.34 -12.08 -9.92
C GLU A 241 -24.72 -11.91 -8.44
N CYS A 242 -24.48 -10.73 -7.86
CA CYS A 242 -24.86 -10.41 -6.49
C CYS A 242 -26.35 -10.01 -6.35
N GLY A 243 -27.13 -10.04 -7.44
CA GLY A 243 -28.58 -9.79 -7.42
C GLY A 243 -29.00 -8.34 -7.64
N PHE A 244 -28.10 -7.48 -8.13
CA PHE A 244 -28.43 -6.08 -8.45
C PHE A 244 -29.32 -5.99 -9.71
N THR A 245 -30.18 -4.97 -9.79
CA THR A 245 -30.91 -4.67 -11.02
C THR A 245 -29.96 -4.17 -12.12
N ASP A 246 -30.39 -4.19 -13.39
CA ASP A 246 -29.54 -3.71 -14.51
C ASP A 246 -29.07 -2.28 -14.31
N GLU A 247 -29.97 -1.39 -13.89
CA GLU A 247 -29.65 0.01 -13.64
C GLU A 247 -28.65 0.17 -12.48
N GLN A 248 -28.81 -0.58 -11.40
CA GLN A 248 -27.91 -0.53 -10.25
C GLN A 248 -26.51 -1.06 -10.57
N ALA A 249 -26.45 -2.18 -11.29
CA ALA A 249 -25.18 -2.77 -11.70
C ALA A 249 -24.41 -1.83 -12.64
N ILE A 250 -25.09 -1.21 -13.60
CA ILE A 250 -24.49 -0.21 -14.50
C ILE A 250 -24.03 1.00 -13.69
N ASN A 251 -24.84 1.50 -12.76
CA ASN A 251 -24.47 2.65 -11.93
C ASN A 251 -23.18 2.35 -11.14
N VAL A 252 -23.13 1.26 -10.36
CA VAL A 252 -21.92 0.89 -9.59
C VAL A 252 -20.72 0.64 -10.50
N GLY A 253 -20.91 -0.07 -11.61
CA GLY A 253 -19.85 -0.38 -12.57
C GLY A 253 -19.29 0.84 -13.30
N THR A 254 -20.09 1.90 -13.49
CA THR A 254 -19.73 3.07 -14.32
C THR A 254 -19.55 4.36 -13.54
N MET A 255 -19.81 4.34 -12.22
CA MET A 255 -19.44 5.44 -11.33
C MET A 255 -17.92 5.64 -11.41
N SER A 256 -17.51 6.69 -12.13
CA SER A 256 -16.22 7.32 -11.93
C SER A 256 -16.44 8.34 -10.83
N SER A 257 -15.98 8.02 -9.63
CA SER A 257 -16.03 8.98 -8.56
C SER A 257 -15.06 10.12 -8.92
N ASN A 258 -15.60 11.26 -9.41
CA ASN A 258 -14.84 12.51 -9.54
C ASN A 258 -14.24 12.95 -8.19
N VAL A 259 -14.81 12.42 -7.11
CA VAL A 259 -14.20 12.33 -5.80
C VAL A 259 -13.88 10.86 -5.62
N GLY A 260 -12.74 10.41 -6.15
CA GLY A 260 -12.13 9.16 -5.74
C GLY A 260 -12.17 9.15 -4.22
N PHE A 261 -13.13 8.45 -3.64
CA PHE A 261 -12.96 7.96 -2.28
C PHE A 261 -11.92 6.86 -2.45
N GLN A 262 -10.66 7.29 -2.66
CA GLN A 262 -9.58 6.70 -1.94
C GLN A 262 -10.15 6.57 -0.54
N HIS A 263 -10.48 5.34 -0.15
CA HIS A 263 -10.35 4.97 1.24
C HIS A 263 -8.94 5.40 1.57
N GLN A 264 -8.81 6.62 2.12
CA GLN A 264 -7.65 6.99 2.88
C GLN A 264 -7.52 5.80 3.79
N SER A 265 -6.44 5.05 3.62
CA SER A 265 -6.12 4.02 4.57
C SER A 265 -6.23 4.73 5.92
N LEU A 266 -7.17 4.32 6.76
CA LEU A 266 -7.24 4.81 8.13
C LEU A 266 -5.99 4.36 8.91
N LEU A 267 -5.09 3.60 8.27
CA LEU A 267 -3.67 3.65 8.56
C LEU A 267 -3.08 4.94 7.95
N PRO A 268 -2.76 5.97 8.76
CA PRO A 268 -2.41 7.32 8.29
C PRO A 268 -0.98 7.40 7.68
N SER A 269 -0.58 6.39 6.91
CA SER A 269 0.80 6.07 6.54
C SER A 269 1.42 7.01 5.52
N GLU A 270 0.64 7.85 4.85
CA GLU A 270 1.12 8.55 3.65
C GLU A 270 1.34 10.06 3.85
N THR A 271 0.89 10.64 4.96
CA THR A 271 1.17 12.06 5.27
C THR A 271 2.39 12.25 6.18
N GLY A 272 3.15 11.19 6.47
CA GLY A 272 4.22 11.24 7.47
C GLY A 272 3.74 11.43 8.92
N LEU A 273 2.43 11.62 9.14
CA LEU A 273 1.80 11.83 10.46
C LEU A 273 1.20 10.55 11.07
N GLY A 274 1.08 9.45 10.32
CA GLY A 274 0.59 8.16 10.84
C GLY A 274 1.47 7.48 11.86
N PHE A 275 2.67 7.99 12.12
CA PHE A 275 3.48 7.60 13.26
C PHE A 275 2.77 7.90 14.58
N LEU A 276 2.14 9.08 14.69
CA LEU A 276 1.63 9.63 15.94
C LEU A 276 0.37 8.88 16.43
N HIS A 277 -0.45 8.38 15.51
CA HIS A 277 -1.68 7.66 15.82
C HIS A 277 -1.46 6.14 16.02
N ARG A 278 -0.37 5.58 15.47
CA ARG A 278 0.01 4.17 15.70
C ARG A 278 0.56 3.94 17.10
N ASP A 279 1.25 4.94 17.66
CA ASP A 279 1.75 4.88 19.04
C ASP A 279 0.61 4.98 20.08
N ALA A 280 -0.47 5.68 19.73
CA ALA A 280 -1.60 5.94 20.65
C ALA A 280 -2.29 4.66 21.17
N GLY A 281 -2.33 3.59 20.35
CA GLY A 281 -2.88 2.29 20.78
C GLY A 281 -2.02 1.64 21.87
N GLY A 282 -0.70 1.57 21.63
CA GLY A 282 0.25 1.05 22.62
C GLY A 282 0.32 1.91 23.89
N ALA A 283 0.28 3.23 23.75
CA ALA A 283 0.27 4.17 24.87
C ALA A 283 -0.93 3.94 25.81
N LYS A 284 -2.14 3.75 25.25
CA LYS A 284 -3.34 3.44 26.04
C LYS A 284 -3.23 2.10 26.77
N GLU A 285 -2.72 1.07 26.10
CA GLU A 285 -2.51 -0.23 26.75
C GLU A 285 -1.46 -0.16 27.87
N GLU A 286 -0.46 0.71 27.74
CA GLU A 286 0.54 0.97 28.78
C GLU A 286 -0.07 1.71 29.98
N GLU A 287 -0.86 2.77 29.73
CA GLU A 287 -1.60 3.51 30.77
C GLU A 287 -2.56 2.60 31.54
N MET A 288 -3.15 1.60 30.87
CA MET A 288 -4.00 0.58 31.49
C MET A 288 -3.22 -0.52 32.20
N GLY A 289 -1.88 -0.49 32.20
CA GLY A 289 -1.01 -1.50 32.80
C GLY A 289 -1.03 -2.87 32.11
N ILE A 290 -1.54 -2.94 30.87
CA ILE A 290 -1.62 -4.19 30.09
C ILE A 290 -0.25 -4.55 29.52
N ILE A 291 0.51 -3.55 29.10
CA ILE A 291 1.89 -3.71 28.61
C ILE A 291 2.89 -3.03 29.52
N SER A 292 4.10 -3.57 29.57
CA SER A 292 5.23 -3.01 30.30
C SER A 292 6.55 -3.24 29.56
N PHE A 293 7.57 -2.49 29.94
CA PHE A 293 8.88 -2.52 29.31
C PHE A 293 9.96 -2.80 30.34
N GLU A 294 10.93 -3.63 29.97
CA GLU A 294 11.99 -4.05 30.89
C GLU A 294 13.30 -4.25 30.11
N CYS A 295 14.38 -3.70 30.62
CA CYS A 295 15.71 -3.90 30.05
C CYS A 295 16.40 -5.02 30.81
N ILE A 296 16.76 -6.10 30.12
CA ILE A 296 17.36 -7.30 30.72
C ILE A 296 18.67 -7.66 30.03
N THR A 297 19.54 -8.38 30.74
CA THR A 297 20.77 -8.98 30.19
C THR A 297 20.99 -10.35 30.81
N ASN A 298 22.02 -11.08 30.37
CA ASN A 298 22.39 -12.36 30.97
C ASN A 298 23.17 -12.16 32.28
N ASP A 299 22.45 -11.83 33.33
CA ASP A 299 22.94 -11.65 34.71
C ASP A 299 22.88 -12.93 35.56
N ARG A 300 22.47 -14.06 34.95
CA ARG A 300 22.24 -15.37 35.59
C ARG A 300 21.00 -15.44 36.49
N GLU A 301 20.14 -14.42 36.49
CA GLU A 301 18.84 -14.50 37.17
C GLU A 301 17.89 -15.43 36.40
N PRO A 302 17.24 -16.42 37.06
CA PRO A 302 16.34 -17.36 36.38
C PRO A 302 15.21 -16.67 35.60
N GLY A 303 14.64 -15.59 36.16
CA GLY A 303 13.58 -14.83 35.53
C GLY A 303 14.02 -14.13 34.24
N HIS A 304 15.21 -13.53 34.24
CA HIS A 304 15.78 -12.91 33.04
C HIS A 304 16.15 -13.95 31.99
N LEU A 305 16.71 -15.08 32.40
CA LEU A 305 17.07 -16.16 31.49
C LEU A 305 15.83 -16.70 30.75
N MET A 306 14.70 -16.90 31.44
CA MET A 306 13.44 -17.31 30.80
C MET A 306 12.94 -16.29 29.78
N LYS A 307 13.01 -15.00 30.10
CA LYS A 307 12.63 -13.91 29.18
C LYS A 307 13.56 -13.86 27.96
N LEU A 308 14.88 -14.01 28.16
CA LEU A 308 15.87 -14.07 27.08
C LEU A 308 15.65 -15.28 26.16
N VAL A 309 15.34 -16.46 26.70
CA VAL A 309 14.96 -17.64 25.89
C VAL A 309 13.73 -17.33 25.04
N THR A 310 12.71 -16.69 25.63
CA THR A 310 11.48 -16.33 24.93
C THR A 310 11.76 -15.34 23.79
N VAL A 311 12.53 -14.28 24.06
CA VAL A 311 12.88 -13.27 23.05
C VAL A 311 13.76 -13.87 21.95
N LYS A 312 14.70 -14.75 22.29
CA LYS A 312 15.54 -15.47 21.31
C LYS A 312 14.66 -16.29 20.37
N ASN A 313 13.64 -16.97 20.89
CA ASN A 313 12.70 -17.73 20.05
C ASN A 313 11.86 -16.82 19.14
N ILE A 314 11.52 -15.61 19.59
CA ILE A 314 10.87 -14.59 18.75
C ILE A 314 11.83 -14.16 17.62
N PHE A 315 13.06 -13.77 17.94
CA PHE A 315 14.05 -13.37 16.94
C PHE A 315 14.31 -14.48 15.91
N SER A 316 14.53 -15.72 16.34
CA SER A 316 14.77 -16.84 15.43
C SER A 316 13.61 -17.15 14.48
N ARG A 317 12.37 -16.82 14.87
CA ARG A 317 11.18 -16.98 13.99
C ARG A 317 10.96 -15.79 13.08
N GLN A 318 11.18 -14.57 13.56
CA GLN A 318 10.91 -13.34 12.80
C GLN A 318 12.06 -12.94 11.87
N LEU A 319 13.28 -13.43 12.13
CA LEU A 319 14.50 -13.15 11.36
C LEU A 319 15.06 -14.45 10.76
N PRO A 320 14.39 -15.07 9.76
CA PRO A 320 14.77 -16.38 9.24
C PRO A 320 16.11 -16.38 8.49
N LYS A 321 16.57 -15.21 8.01
CA LYS A 321 17.88 -15.05 7.36
C LYS A 321 19.05 -15.06 8.35
N MET A 322 18.77 -14.87 9.64
CA MET A 322 19.80 -14.82 10.67
C MET A 322 20.03 -16.24 11.24
N PRO A 323 21.27 -16.74 11.27
CA PRO A 323 21.58 -18.05 11.85
C PRO A 323 21.14 -18.14 13.32
N ARG A 324 20.57 -19.28 13.72
CA ARG A 324 20.01 -19.45 15.07
C ARG A 324 21.09 -19.38 16.14
N GLU A 325 22.25 -19.97 15.86
CA GLU A 325 23.44 -19.99 16.70
C GLU A 325 23.95 -18.56 16.92
N TYR A 326 23.90 -17.74 15.86
CA TYR A 326 24.28 -16.34 15.93
C TYR A 326 23.36 -15.53 16.84
N ILE A 327 22.04 -15.72 16.69
CA ILE A 327 21.03 -15.08 17.56
C ILE A 327 21.25 -15.46 19.03
N VAL A 328 21.40 -16.76 19.31
CA VAL A 328 21.64 -17.26 20.67
C VAL A 328 22.89 -16.61 21.25
N ARG A 329 24.00 -16.61 20.49
CA ARG A 329 25.26 -16.07 20.97
C ARG A 329 25.15 -14.62 21.41
N LEU A 330 24.45 -13.75 20.65
CA LEU A 330 24.33 -12.34 21.03
C LEU A 330 23.28 -12.09 22.10
N VAL A 331 22.13 -12.77 22.06
CA VAL A 331 21.07 -12.56 23.06
C VAL A 331 21.53 -12.98 24.46
N PHE A 332 22.39 -13.99 24.56
CA PHE A 332 22.96 -14.44 25.84
C PHE A 332 24.34 -13.84 26.15
N ASP A 333 24.87 -12.95 25.31
CA ASP A 333 26.11 -12.24 25.59
C ASP A 333 25.87 -11.17 26.67
N ARG A 334 26.75 -11.09 27.67
CA ARG A 334 26.58 -10.17 28.80
C ARG A 334 26.82 -8.69 28.46
N ASN A 335 27.46 -8.42 27.33
CA ASN A 335 27.63 -7.06 26.83
C ASN A 335 26.45 -6.61 25.97
N HIS A 336 25.51 -7.52 25.69
CA HIS A 336 24.26 -7.20 25.01
C HIS A 336 23.13 -7.09 26.03
N TYR A 337 22.25 -6.14 25.75
CA TYR A 337 21.05 -5.88 26.52
C TYR A 337 19.85 -6.11 25.61
N THR A 338 18.79 -6.68 26.14
CA THR A 338 17.52 -6.81 25.45
C THR A 338 16.49 -5.95 26.14
N PHE A 339 15.98 -4.96 25.43
CA PHE A 339 14.81 -4.20 25.84
C PHE A 339 13.55 -4.98 25.44
N CYS A 340 12.86 -5.55 26.41
CA CYS A 340 11.71 -6.41 26.23
C CYS A 340 10.40 -5.62 26.33
N LEU A 341 9.45 -6.00 25.47
CA LEU A 341 8.05 -5.60 25.59
C LEU A 341 7.25 -6.78 26.15
N LEU A 342 6.64 -6.56 27.30
CA LEU A 342 5.80 -7.54 27.98
C LEU A 342 4.33 -7.16 27.86
N LYS A 343 3.47 -8.14 27.73
CA LYS A 343 2.01 -7.98 27.74
C LYS A 343 1.42 -9.00 28.70
N LYS A 344 0.79 -8.53 29.77
CA LYS A 344 0.30 -9.38 30.87
C LYS A 344 1.37 -10.36 31.39
N GLY A 345 2.64 -9.91 31.44
CA GLY A 345 3.79 -10.70 31.89
C GLY A 345 4.45 -11.60 30.83
N GLU A 346 3.87 -11.80 29.64
CA GLU A 346 4.50 -12.56 28.54
C GLU A 346 5.33 -11.63 27.65
N VAL A 347 6.55 -12.04 27.29
CA VAL A 347 7.38 -11.32 26.31
C VAL A 347 6.79 -11.48 24.91
N ILE A 348 6.38 -10.37 24.29
CA ILE A 348 5.77 -10.35 22.95
C ILE A 348 6.69 -9.71 21.89
N GLY A 349 7.80 -9.10 22.30
CA GLY A 349 8.78 -8.52 21.40
C GLY A 349 10.00 -7.99 22.15
N GLY A 350 11.02 -7.60 21.40
CA GLY A 350 12.23 -7.04 21.99
C GLY A 350 13.16 -6.38 20.99
N ILE A 351 14.07 -5.57 21.53
CA ILE A 351 15.23 -5.01 20.82
C ILE A 351 16.49 -5.48 21.56
N CYS A 352 17.33 -6.26 20.89
CA CYS A 352 18.65 -6.61 21.37
C CYS A 352 19.65 -5.57 20.86
N PHE A 353 20.38 -4.94 21.77
CA PHE A 353 21.34 -3.89 21.45
C PHE A 353 22.60 -4.01 22.31
N ARG A 354 23.71 -3.48 21.80
CA ARG A 354 24.99 -3.38 22.50
C ARG A 354 25.36 -1.90 22.70
N PRO A 355 25.38 -1.40 23.94
CA PRO A 355 25.80 -0.04 24.22
C PRO A 355 27.32 0.10 24.24
N TYR A 356 27.81 1.20 23.68
CA TYR A 356 29.20 1.64 23.72
C TYR A 356 29.23 3.00 24.42
N PHE A 357 29.34 2.99 25.75
CA PHE A 357 29.15 4.18 26.59
C PHE A 357 30.20 5.26 26.33
N GLU A 358 31.47 4.88 26.14
CA GLU A 358 32.56 5.82 25.85
C GLU A 358 32.39 6.48 24.47
N GLN A 359 31.99 5.71 23.46
CA GLN A 359 31.76 6.19 22.10
C GLN A 359 30.38 6.87 21.93
N ARG A 360 29.53 6.79 22.97
CA ARG A 360 28.20 7.41 23.07
C ARG A 360 27.23 6.95 21.99
N PHE A 361 27.31 5.68 21.58
CA PHE A 361 26.35 5.07 20.65
C PHE A 361 25.94 3.67 21.11
N ALA A 362 24.88 3.13 20.52
CA ALA A 362 24.50 1.72 20.68
C ALA A 362 24.26 1.06 19.32
N GLU A 363 24.73 -0.17 19.18
CA GLU A 363 24.45 -1.03 18.04
C GLU A 363 23.16 -1.79 18.28
N ILE A 364 22.16 -1.64 17.41
CA ILE A 364 20.97 -2.48 17.43
C ILE A 364 21.27 -3.74 16.64
N ALA A 365 21.36 -4.88 17.34
CA ALA A 365 21.64 -6.17 16.74
C ALA A 365 20.37 -6.83 16.20
N PHE A 366 19.29 -6.86 17.00
CA PHE A 366 18.03 -7.47 16.60
C PHE A 366 16.83 -6.64 17.03
N LEU A 367 15.79 -6.66 16.22
CA LEU A 367 14.49 -6.06 16.53
C LEU A 367 13.38 -6.93 15.96
N ALA A 368 12.46 -7.35 16.82
CA ALA A 368 11.32 -8.15 16.39
C ALA A 368 10.15 -8.06 17.39
N VAL A 369 8.94 -8.19 16.85
CA VAL A 369 7.70 -8.36 17.61
C VAL A 369 7.01 -9.62 17.07
N LYS A 370 6.38 -10.40 17.95
CA LYS A 370 5.61 -11.61 17.61
C LYS A 370 4.58 -11.28 16.53
N SER A 371 4.47 -12.10 15.48
CA SER A 371 3.62 -11.80 14.30
C SER A 371 2.15 -11.52 14.65
N THR A 372 1.62 -12.14 15.69
CA THR A 372 0.24 -11.93 16.18
C THR A 372 -0.01 -10.55 16.78
N GLU A 373 1.07 -9.86 17.16
CA GLU A 373 1.05 -8.55 17.81
C GLU A 373 1.65 -7.45 16.89
N GLN A 374 2.05 -7.78 15.66
CA GLN A 374 2.51 -6.80 14.68
C GLN A 374 1.37 -5.89 14.19
N VAL A 375 1.74 -4.77 13.56
CA VAL A 375 0.82 -3.75 13.00
C VAL A 375 0.00 -2.98 14.06
N LYS A 376 0.07 -3.34 15.34
CA LYS A 376 -0.57 -2.63 16.46
C LYS A 376 0.21 -1.43 17.01
N GLY A 377 1.35 -1.09 16.41
CA GLY A 377 2.19 0.04 16.83
C GLY A 377 3.26 -0.27 17.88
N TYR A 378 3.27 -1.49 18.46
CA TYR A 378 4.25 -1.88 19.47
C TYR A 378 5.72 -1.72 19.04
N GLY A 379 6.04 -1.95 17.77
CA GLY A 379 7.39 -1.74 17.25
C GLY A 379 7.84 -0.28 17.32
N THR A 380 6.93 0.69 17.16
CA THR A 380 7.23 2.10 17.40
C THR A 380 7.35 2.39 18.89
N ARG A 381 6.41 1.89 19.70
CA ARG A 381 6.37 2.14 21.14
C ARG A 381 7.64 1.67 21.85
N ILE A 382 8.10 0.45 21.54
CA ILE A 382 9.33 -0.12 22.12
C ILE A 382 10.59 0.67 21.71
N MET A 383 10.64 1.20 20.48
CA MET A 383 11.74 2.04 20.02
C MET A 383 11.76 3.41 20.73
N ASN A 384 10.59 4.02 20.93
CA ASN A 384 10.48 5.29 21.66
C ASN A 384 10.90 5.12 23.13
N HIS A 385 10.47 4.04 23.78
CA HIS A 385 10.93 3.70 25.13
C HIS A 385 12.42 3.42 25.18
N LEU A 386 12.96 2.70 24.20
CA LEU A 386 14.40 2.46 24.13
C LEU A 386 15.18 3.77 23.99
N LYS A 387 14.74 4.72 23.15
CA LYS A 387 15.36 6.05 23.03
C LYS A 387 15.37 6.80 24.36
N GLU A 388 14.26 6.82 25.09
CA GLU A 388 14.20 7.46 26.41
C GLU A 388 15.04 6.72 27.46
N HIS A 389 15.14 5.39 27.36
CA HIS A 389 15.97 4.59 28.25
C HIS A 389 17.46 4.90 28.05
N VAL A 390 17.97 4.87 26.82
CA VAL A 390 19.41 5.03 26.54
C VAL A 390 19.91 6.46 26.75
N LYS A 391 19.03 7.46 26.68
CA LYS A 391 19.37 8.85 27.02
C LYS A 391 19.88 8.98 28.45
N LYS A 392 19.34 8.19 29.38
CA LYS A 392 19.79 8.17 30.79
C LYS A 392 21.26 7.74 30.91
N SER A 393 21.75 6.99 29.93
CA SER A 393 23.12 6.51 29.84
C SER A 393 23.99 7.33 28.87
N ASN A 394 23.53 8.54 28.49
CA ASN A 394 24.26 9.48 27.63
C ASN A 394 24.62 8.94 26.22
N ILE A 395 23.80 8.03 25.70
CA ILE A 395 23.91 7.51 24.34
C ILE A 395 23.21 8.46 23.37
N GLU A 396 23.92 8.91 22.35
CA GLU A 396 23.44 9.90 21.37
C GLU A 396 23.02 9.27 20.04
N TYR A 397 23.58 8.12 19.68
CA TYR A 397 23.38 7.51 18.37
C TYR A 397 22.96 6.04 18.47
N PHE A 398 22.07 5.62 17.57
CA PHE A 398 21.90 4.23 17.22
C PHE A 398 22.52 3.93 15.86
N LEU A 399 23.23 2.83 15.76
CA LEU A 399 23.67 2.23 14.50
C LEU A 399 23.04 0.85 14.35
N THR A 400 22.64 0.51 13.13
CA THR A 400 22.05 -0.79 12.82
C THR A 400 22.35 -1.17 11.39
N TYR A 401 22.57 -2.45 11.14
CA TYR A 401 22.45 -3.01 9.80
C TYR A 401 21.02 -3.47 9.58
N ALA A 402 20.31 -2.81 8.66
CA ALA A 402 18.91 -3.09 8.36
C ALA A 402 18.78 -3.92 7.07
N ASP A 403 18.00 -4.99 7.13
CA ASP A 403 17.55 -5.70 5.94
C ASP A 403 16.72 -4.77 5.04
N ASN A 404 16.74 -5.02 3.72
CA ASN A 404 15.99 -4.23 2.73
C ASN A 404 14.49 -4.09 3.05
N PHE A 405 13.88 -5.12 3.64
CA PHE A 405 12.47 -5.09 4.07
C PHE A 405 12.22 -4.24 5.32
N ALA A 406 13.26 -4.03 6.15
CA ALA A 406 13.17 -3.28 7.41
C ALA A 406 13.57 -1.80 7.27
N ILE A 407 14.22 -1.39 6.17
CA ILE A 407 14.62 0.01 5.92
C ILE A 407 13.45 0.97 6.11
N GLY A 408 12.26 0.61 5.60
CA GLY A 408 11.06 1.44 5.73
C GLY A 408 10.61 1.62 7.18
N TYR A 409 10.79 0.60 8.04
CA TYR A 409 10.53 0.72 9.47
C TYR A 409 11.56 1.65 10.13
N PHE A 410 12.86 1.42 9.92
CA PHE A 410 13.92 2.23 10.54
C PHE A 410 13.85 3.69 10.12
N ARG A 411 13.58 3.98 8.83
CA ARG A 411 13.37 5.35 8.34
C ARG A 411 12.23 6.05 9.10
N LYS A 412 11.13 5.34 9.38
CA LYS A 412 10.01 5.88 10.17
C LYS A 412 10.38 6.13 11.63
N GLN A 413 11.38 5.42 12.16
CA GLN A 413 11.92 5.67 13.50
C GLN A 413 13.00 6.77 13.51
N GLY A 414 13.24 7.47 12.40
CA GLY A 414 14.25 8.52 12.31
C GLY A 414 15.67 8.02 12.03
N PHE A 415 15.81 6.81 11.48
CA PHE A 415 17.09 6.34 10.96
C PHE A 415 17.32 6.84 9.52
N SER A 416 18.57 7.12 9.22
CA SER A 416 19.08 7.60 7.92
C SER A 416 20.20 6.69 7.44
N GLN A 417 20.31 6.51 6.12
CA GLN A 417 21.47 5.83 5.52
C GLN A 417 22.71 6.76 5.50
N LYS A 418 22.51 8.06 5.65
CA LYS A 418 23.61 9.03 5.77
C LYS A 418 24.11 9.00 7.21
N ILE A 419 25.28 8.41 7.41
CA ILE A 419 25.98 8.35 8.70
C ILE A 419 26.63 9.72 8.94
N SER A 420 26.13 10.46 9.93
CA SER A 420 26.70 11.75 10.35
C SER A 420 27.75 11.59 11.44
N MET A 421 27.76 10.46 12.14
CA MET A 421 28.71 10.15 13.18
C MET A 421 30.13 9.92 12.60
N PRO A 422 31.16 10.62 13.14
CA PRO A 422 32.57 10.41 12.78
C PRO A 422 32.97 8.94 12.79
N LYS A 423 33.69 8.52 11.75
CA LYS A 423 34.03 7.12 11.49
C LYS A 423 34.83 6.51 12.64
N GLU A 424 35.68 7.30 13.29
CA GLU A 424 36.54 6.91 14.40
C GLU A 424 35.74 6.43 15.62
N ARG A 425 34.49 6.87 15.77
CA ARG A 425 33.63 6.48 16.89
C ARG A 425 33.01 5.08 16.75
N TRP A 426 32.83 4.57 15.53
CA TRP A 426 32.12 3.30 15.31
C TRP A 426 32.85 2.27 14.47
N PHE A 427 33.83 2.69 13.68
CA PHE A 427 34.56 1.78 12.82
C PHE A 427 35.34 0.75 13.64
N GLY A 428 35.12 -0.53 13.35
CA GLY A 428 35.69 -1.65 14.11
C GLY A 428 34.92 -2.07 15.36
N TYR A 429 33.90 -1.31 15.78
CA TYR A 429 33.04 -1.66 16.93
C TYR A 429 31.80 -2.45 16.50
N ILE A 430 31.16 -2.04 15.41
CA ILE A 430 29.95 -2.69 14.89
C ILE A 430 30.30 -3.88 13.99
N LYS A 431 29.40 -4.86 13.93
CA LYS A 431 29.58 -6.01 13.02
C LYS A 431 28.98 -5.72 11.66
N ASP A 432 29.73 -6.04 10.61
CA ASP A 432 29.24 -5.96 9.25
C ASP A 432 28.37 -7.19 8.94
N TYR A 433 27.21 -6.94 8.33
CA TYR A 433 26.29 -7.98 7.90
C TYR A 433 26.16 -7.95 6.38
N ASP A 434 26.46 -9.09 5.75
CA ASP A 434 26.33 -9.23 4.30
C ASP A 434 24.86 -9.03 3.86
N GLY A 435 24.66 -8.10 2.93
CA GLY A 435 23.33 -7.74 2.42
C GLY A 435 22.50 -6.82 3.32
N GLY A 436 23.04 -6.32 4.44
CA GLY A 436 22.42 -5.30 5.29
C GLY A 436 22.81 -3.89 4.85
N THR A 437 21.90 -2.92 5.02
CA THR A 437 22.18 -1.50 4.84
C THR A 437 22.49 -0.85 6.19
N LEU A 438 23.67 -0.25 6.35
CA LEU A 438 24.00 0.52 7.55
C LEU A 438 23.11 1.76 7.66
N MET A 439 22.49 1.95 8.82
CA MET A 439 21.62 3.08 9.13
C MET A 439 21.93 3.66 10.51
N GLU A 440 21.82 4.99 10.61
CA GLU A 440 22.07 5.78 11.82
C GLU A 440 20.82 6.50 12.29
N CYS A 441 20.55 6.52 13.59
CA CYS A 441 19.57 7.41 14.21
C CYS A 441 20.25 8.28 15.26
N TYR A 442 20.21 9.60 15.08
CA TYR A 442 20.57 10.56 16.12
C TYR A 442 19.39 10.75 17.09
N ILE A 443 19.67 10.59 18.38
CA ILE A 443 18.71 10.69 19.47
C ILE A 443 18.79 12.09 20.05
N SER A 444 17.76 12.89 19.81
CA SER A 444 17.72 14.27 20.30
C SER A 444 17.51 14.31 21.82
N PRO A 445 18.38 15.01 22.59
CA PRO A 445 18.26 15.09 24.04
C PRO A 445 17.02 15.88 24.48
N ASN A 446 16.57 16.85 23.66
CA ASN A 446 15.52 17.79 24.03
C ASN A 446 14.10 17.31 23.71
N ILE A 447 13.95 16.19 23.01
CA ILE A 447 12.65 15.69 22.53
C ILE A 447 12.22 14.51 23.38
N ASN A 448 11.05 14.55 24.01
CA ASN A 448 10.47 13.35 24.63
C ASN A 448 9.76 12.50 23.57
N TYR A 449 10.34 11.37 23.21
CA TYR A 449 9.84 10.47 22.16
C TYR A 449 8.52 9.79 22.53
N LEU A 450 8.17 9.66 23.82
CA LEU A 450 6.89 9.09 24.27
C LEU A 450 5.71 10.04 24.10
N ARG A 451 5.98 11.35 23.98
CA ARG A 451 4.96 12.41 23.84
C ARG A 451 5.05 13.16 22.52
N LEU A 452 5.71 12.56 21.52
CA LEU A 452 5.95 13.21 20.23
C LEU A 452 4.65 13.68 19.55
N SER A 453 3.60 12.86 19.60
CA SER A 453 2.26 13.15 19.07
C SER A 453 1.64 14.42 19.66
N GLU A 454 1.71 14.53 20.98
CA GLU A 454 1.18 15.67 21.71
C GLU A 454 2.01 16.94 21.41
N MET A 455 3.34 16.82 21.43
CA MET A 455 4.25 17.94 21.14
C MET A 455 4.03 18.51 19.74
N LEU A 456 3.95 17.66 18.73
CA LEU A 456 3.70 18.07 17.34
C LEU A 456 2.30 18.68 17.16
N SER A 457 1.29 18.13 17.85
CA SER A 457 -0.06 18.70 17.82
C SER A 457 -0.11 20.11 18.42
N LYS A 458 0.61 20.34 19.52
CA LYS A 458 0.75 21.68 20.13
C LYS A 458 1.49 22.64 19.21
N GLN A 459 2.60 22.22 18.61
CA GLN A 459 3.33 23.06 17.65
C GLN A 459 2.46 23.43 16.45
N LYS A 460 1.74 22.47 15.87
CA LYS A 460 0.81 22.71 14.78
C LYS A 460 -0.29 23.70 15.18
N ALA A 461 -0.88 23.56 16.37
CA ALA A 461 -1.90 24.47 16.87
C ALA A 461 -1.38 25.91 17.00
N VAL A 462 -0.17 26.10 17.54
CA VAL A 462 0.47 27.42 17.62
C VAL A 462 0.72 28.01 16.23
N ILE A 463 1.24 27.22 15.29
CA ILE A 463 1.46 27.68 13.91
C ILE A 463 0.12 28.07 13.25
N SER A 464 -0.93 27.26 13.42
CA SER A 464 -2.27 27.58 12.91
C SER A 464 -2.80 28.89 13.50
N GLN A 465 -2.64 29.12 14.80
CA GLN A 465 -3.01 30.39 15.44
C GLN A 465 -2.22 31.58 14.88
N CYS A 466 -0.91 31.42 14.65
CA CYS A 466 -0.10 32.46 14.01
C CYS A 466 -0.56 32.74 12.57
N ILE A 467 -0.91 31.70 11.80
CA ILE A 467 -1.44 31.84 10.44
C ILE A 467 -2.77 32.60 10.47
N GLU A 468 -3.68 32.24 11.37
CA GLU A 468 -4.97 32.92 11.55
C GLU A 468 -4.80 34.38 11.97
N ALA A 469 -3.80 34.69 12.80
CA ALA A 469 -3.50 36.07 13.22
C ALA A 469 -2.95 36.94 12.07
N ILE A 470 -2.13 36.36 11.18
CA ILE A 470 -1.55 37.07 10.03
C ILE A 470 -2.58 37.19 8.89
N LYS A 471 -3.32 36.12 8.62
CA LYS A 471 -4.29 36.04 7.54
C LYS A 471 -5.55 35.32 8.03
N PRO A 472 -6.50 36.06 8.64
CA PRO A 472 -7.73 35.46 9.14
C PRO A 472 -8.51 34.83 7.99
N LEU A 473 -9.10 33.66 8.24
CA LEU A 473 -9.92 32.97 7.25
C LEU A 473 -11.19 33.80 6.99
N LYS A 474 -11.19 34.58 5.91
CA LYS A 474 -12.36 35.36 5.50
C LYS A 474 -13.30 34.49 4.67
N ILE A 475 -14.47 34.20 5.22
CA ILE A 475 -15.54 33.49 4.51
C ILE A 475 -16.36 34.54 3.77
N TYR A 476 -16.36 34.47 2.44
CA TYR A 476 -17.18 35.35 1.60
C TYR A 476 -18.56 34.73 1.38
N GLU A 477 -19.58 35.58 1.25
CA GLU A 477 -20.91 35.12 0.86
C GLU A 477 -20.91 34.49 -0.53
N GLY A 478 -21.84 33.57 -0.77
CA GLY A 478 -21.98 32.93 -2.07
C GLY A 478 -22.29 33.95 -3.17
N ILE A 479 -21.61 33.81 -4.32
CA ILE A 479 -21.79 34.72 -5.45
C ILE A 479 -23.18 34.54 -6.04
N GLN A 480 -23.99 35.60 -6.01
CA GLN A 480 -25.41 35.55 -6.38
C GLN A 480 -25.65 35.39 -7.90
N VAL A 481 -24.64 35.68 -8.73
CA VAL A 481 -24.73 35.60 -10.21
C VAL A 481 -25.03 34.18 -10.70
N PHE A 482 -24.72 33.14 -9.93
CA PHE A 482 -25.04 31.76 -10.29
C PHE A 482 -26.52 31.37 -10.06
N LYS A 483 -27.33 32.22 -9.43
CA LYS A 483 -28.78 32.00 -9.29
C LYS A 483 -29.54 32.30 -10.60
N ASP A 484 -29.05 33.27 -11.36
CA ASP A 484 -29.58 33.65 -12.68
C ASP A 484 -28.49 33.40 -13.73
N LEU A 485 -28.48 32.20 -14.35
CA LEU A 485 -27.50 31.67 -15.32
C LEU A 485 -27.37 32.48 -16.65
N LYS A 486 -27.27 33.81 -16.58
CA LYS A 486 -27.38 34.70 -17.74
C LYS A 486 -26.05 35.25 -18.25
N ARG A 487 -24.95 35.16 -17.48
CA ARG A 487 -23.62 35.62 -17.93
C ARG A 487 -22.45 34.92 -17.23
N PRO A 488 -21.28 34.81 -17.91
CA PRO A 488 -20.03 34.48 -17.25
C PRO A 488 -19.63 35.58 -16.26
N LEU A 489 -19.13 35.17 -15.10
CA LEU A 489 -18.66 36.05 -14.03
C LEU A 489 -17.22 36.46 -14.29
N ALA A 490 -16.93 37.76 -14.27
CA ALA A 490 -15.55 38.24 -14.42
C ALA A 490 -14.78 38.04 -13.11
N PRO A 491 -13.47 37.68 -13.13
CA PRO A 491 -12.72 37.46 -11.91
C PRO A 491 -12.61 38.72 -11.02
N ALA A 492 -12.69 39.91 -11.61
CA ALA A 492 -12.79 41.20 -10.91
C ALA A 492 -14.03 41.31 -10.00
N GLU A 493 -15.09 40.56 -10.30
CA GLU A 493 -16.35 40.57 -9.57
C GLU A 493 -16.34 39.61 -8.37
N ILE A 494 -15.21 38.90 -8.13
CA ILE A 494 -15.03 37.98 -7.01
C ILE A 494 -14.31 38.72 -5.88
N PRO A 495 -15.01 39.11 -4.79
CA PRO A 495 -14.42 39.95 -3.73
C PRO A 495 -13.16 39.34 -3.11
N GLY A 496 -13.16 38.02 -2.88
CA GLY A 496 -12.01 37.33 -2.30
C GLY A 496 -10.81 37.19 -3.22
N LEU A 497 -11.00 37.32 -4.54
CA LEU A 497 -9.91 37.31 -5.51
C LEU A 497 -9.24 38.69 -5.56
N VAL A 498 -10.03 39.76 -5.59
CA VAL A 498 -9.54 41.15 -5.52
C VAL A 498 -8.79 41.41 -4.22
N GLU A 499 -9.32 40.94 -3.08
CA GLU A 499 -8.66 41.06 -1.77
C GLU A 499 -7.37 40.25 -1.66
N ALA A 500 -7.25 39.14 -2.39
CA ALA A 500 -6.01 38.38 -2.51
C ALA A 500 -4.96 39.07 -3.41
N GLY A 501 -5.26 40.24 -3.96
CA GLY A 501 -4.36 41.04 -4.80
C GLY A 501 -4.52 40.78 -6.29
N TRP A 502 -5.68 40.28 -6.75
CA TRP A 502 -5.93 40.08 -8.17
C TRP A 502 -6.24 41.40 -8.88
N THR A 503 -5.60 41.61 -10.03
CA THR A 503 -5.77 42.79 -10.90
C THR A 503 -6.06 42.34 -12.33
N ASP A 504 -6.82 43.14 -13.08
CA ASP A 504 -7.28 42.87 -14.46
C ASP A 504 -6.13 42.63 -15.47
N ASN A 505 -4.91 43.06 -15.11
CA ASN A 505 -3.68 42.87 -15.89
C ASN A 505 -3.21 41.41 -16.03
N LEU A 506 -3.94 40.43 -15.49
CA LEU A 506 -3.63 39.02 -15.71
C LEU A 506 -4.22 38.46 -17.01
N HIS A 507 -5.18 39.14 -17.67
CA HIS A 507 -5.82 38.60 -18.87
C HIS A 507 -6.17 39.57 -20.03
N GLY A 508 -5.67 40.79 -20.07
CA GLY A 508 -5.90 41.62 -21.27
C GLY A 508 -5.14 42.93 -21.36
N ASP A 509 -3.84 42.88 -21.67
CA ASP A 509 -3.39 43.40 -22.96
C ASP A 509 -2.00 42.85 -23.29
N ALA A 510 -1.90 42.23 -24.46
CA ALA A 510 -0.69 41.74 -25.07
C ALA A 510 0.06 42.89 -25.77
N SER A 511 0.09 44.08 -25.17
CA SER A 511 0.76 45.24 -25.76
C SER A 511 1.38 46.20 -24.71
N ASN A 512 2.70 46.10 -24.65
CA ASN A 512 3.67 47.20 -24.63
C ASN A 512 4.13 47.97 -23.37
N ASP A 513 3.57 47.90 -22.17
CA ASP A 513 4.13 48.73 -21.06
C ASP A 513 4.17 48.05 -19.68
N ALA A 514 4.83 46.89 -19.58
CA ALA A 514 5.30 46.33 -18.31
C ALA A 514 6.84 46.33 -18.25
N PRO A 515 7.47 46.59 -17.09
CA PRO A 515 8.91 46.84 -16.99
C PRO A 515 9.71 45.62 -17.45
N GLU A 516 10.74 45.89 -18.25
CA GLU A 516 11.65 44.97 -18.92
C GLU A 516 12.41 44.03 -17.97
N ASN A 517 11.70 43.04 -17.41
CA ASN A 517 12.24 41.90 -16.65
C ASN A 517 11.16 40.80 -16.53
N THR A 518 11.18 39.66 -17.21
CA THR A 518 12.21 38.99 -18.01
C THR A 518 11.48 37.91 -18.81
N ARG A 519 11.63 37.85 -20.15
CA ARG A 519 11.37 36.62 -20.92
C ARG A 519 12.10 35.48 -20.18
N ARG A 520 11.41 34.48 -19.62
CA ARG A 520 12.12 33.35 -19.00
C ARG A 520 13.01 32.73 -20.08
N SER A 521 14.31 32.94 -19.97
CA SER A 521 15.24 32.46 -20.98
C SER A 521 15.12 30.93 -21.09
N LEU A 522 15.24 30.38 -22.29
CA LEU A 522 15.33 28.93 -22.53
C LEU A 522 16.30 28.25 -21.55
N LYS A 523 17.41 28.93 -21.23
CA LYS A 523 18.39 28.53 -20.21
C LYS A 523 17.76 28.33 -18.83
N THR A 524 16.91 29.23 -18.36
CA THR A 524 16.22 29.09 -17.06
C THR A 524 15.27 27.90 -17.07
N SER A 525 14.47 27.75 -18.13
CA SER A 525 13.52 26.64 -18.30
C SER A 525 14.23 25.28 -18.32
N ILE A 526 15.37 25.17 -19.01
CA ILE A 526 16.19 23.95 -19.02
C ILE A 526 16.73 23.64 -17.62
N LEU A 527 17.26 24.64 -16.90
CA LEU A 527 17.82 24.43 -15.56
C LEU A 527 16.78 23.95 -14.55
N ASP A 528 15.56 24.46 -14.63
CA ASP A 528 14.45 24.04 -13.77
C ASP A 528 14.00 22.60 -14.07
N LEU A 529 13.93 22.24 -15.35
CA LEU A 529 13.64 20.86 -15.76
C LEU A 529 14.71 19.89 -15.24
N LEU A 530 16.00 20.23 -15.38
CA LEU A 530 17.10 19.41 -14.85
C LEU A 530 17.05 19.31 -13.31
N ASN A 531 16.66 20.38 -12.60
CA ASN A 531 16.45 20.35 -11.15
C ASN A 531 15.33 19.38 -10.76
N ASN A 532 14.22 19.38 -11.50
CA ASN A 532 13.11 18.46 -11.24
C ASN A 532 13.49 17.01 -11.54
N LEU A 533 14.29 16.79 -12.58
CA LEU A 533 14.82 15.47 -12.91
C LEU A 533 15.74 14.93 -11.79
N GLU A 534 16.67 15.74 -11.25
CA GLU A 534 17.57 15.31 -10.17
C GLU A 534 16.86 14.99 -8.85
N LYS A 535 15.70 15.62 -8.58
CA LYS A 535 14.89 15.34 -7.38
C LYS A 535 14.30 13.93 -7.37
N GLN A 536 14.13 13.31 -8.54
CA GLN A 536 13.61 11.94 -8.62
C GLN A 536 14.59 10.94 -8.02
N GLN A 537 14.08 9.98 -7.25
CA GLN A 537 14.91 8.98 -6.57
C GLN A 537 15.68 8.11 -7.59
N SER A 538 15.06 7.80 -8.73
CA SER A 538 15.62 7.01 -9.82
C SER A 538 16.72 7.73 -10.62
N SER A 539 16.94 9.05 -10.41
CA SER A 539 17.88 9.85 -11.19
C SER A 539 19.37 9.63 -10.89
N TRP A 540 19.71 8.97 -9.77
CA TRP A 540 21.09 8.89 -9.28
C TRP A 540 22.13 8.38 -10.31
N PRO A 541 21.84 7.43 -11.22
CA PRO A 541 22.82 6.97 -12.21
C PRO A 541 23.12 8.03 -13.28
N PHE A 542 22.22 9.00 -13.47
CA PHE A 542 22.29 10.01 -14.52
C PHE A 542 22.90 11.34 -14.03
N ARG A 543 23.17 11.48 -12.72
CA ARG A 543 23.56 12.76 -12.12
C ARG A 543 24.97 13.21 -12.48
N LYS A 544 25.87 12.28 -12.79
CA LYS A 544 27.28 12.52 -13.07
C LYS A 544 27.77 11.59 -14.17
N PRO A 545 28.90 11.92 -14.84
CA PRO A 545 29.52 11.02 -15.80
C PRO A 545 29.85 9.66 -15.19
N VAL A 546 29.64 8.60 -15.96
CA VAL A 546 29.99 7.21 -15.57
C VAL A 546 31.50 7.09 -15.43
N LYS A 547 32.00 6.58 -14.30
CA LYS A 547 33.46 6.40 -14.14
C LYS A 547 33.93 5.11 -14.78
N HIS A 548 35.12 5.14 -15.37
CA HIS A 548 35.77 3.94 -15.89
C HIS A 548 35.97 2.84 -14.82
N SER A 549 36.09 3.20 -13.54
CA SER A 549 36.17 2.21 -12.44
C SER A 549 34.86 1.49 -12.18
N GLU A 550 33.72 2.12 -12.53
CA GLU A 550 32.37 1.57 -12.32
C GLU A 550 31.92 0.76 -13.55
N ALA A 551 32.41 1.14 -14.73
CA ALA A 551 32.10 0.50 -16.01
C ALA A 551 33.29 0.65 -16.99
N PRO A 552 34.23 -0.33 -17.04
CA PRO A 552 35.48 -0.21 -17.79
C PRO A 552 35.31 -0.07 -19.30
N ASP A 553 34.35 -0.76 -19.90
CA ASP A 553 34.04 -0.78 -21.32
C ASP A 553 33.02 0.28 -21.76
N TYR A 554 32.56 1.13 -20.83
CA TYR A 554 31.47 2.07 -21.09
C TYR A 554 31.79 3.04 -22.23
N TYR A 555 33.00 3.59 -22.23
CA TYR A 555 33.42 4.57 -23.23
C TYR A 555 33.84 3.93 -24.57
N GLU A 556 33.96 2.60 -24.61
CA GLU A 556 34.15 1.86 -25.86
C GLU A 556 32.81 1.61 -26.56
N ILE A 557 31.75 1.38 -25.79
CA ILE A 557 30.39 1.11 -26.29
C ILE A 557 29.62 2.42 -26.54
N ILE A 558 29.71 3.39 -25.64
CA ILE A 558 28.95 4.64 -25.71
C ILE A 558 29.79 5.76 -26.34
N THR A 559 29.52 6.03 -27.61
CA THR A 559 30.27 6.98 -28.45
C THR A 559 30.07 8.45 -28.07
N LYS A 560 28.89 8.81 -27.55
CA LYS A 560 28.55 10.19 -27.16
C LYS A 560 27.99 10.16 -25.74
N PRO A 561 28.82 10.04 -24.69
CA PRO A 561 28.37 10.03 -23.31
C PRO A 561 27.77 11.39 -22.93
N THR A 562 26.78 11.38 -22.02
CA THR A 562 26.19 12.60 -21.43
C THR A 562 25.48 12.23 -20.14
N ASP A 563 25.21 13.23 -19.31
CA ASP A 563 24.65 13.12 -17.98
C ASP A 563 24.07 14.49 -17.55
N ILE A 564 23.34 14.52 -16.44
CA ILE A 564 22.65 15.74 -15.98
C ILE A 564 23.65 16.86 -15.64
N ALA A 565 24.81 16.55 -15.04
CA ALA A 565 25.80 17.58 -14.73
C ALA A 565 26.38 18.19 -16.02
N THR A 566 26.62 17.36 -17.04
CA THR A 566 27.04 17.81 -18.38
C THR A 566 25.98 18.67 -19.05
N LEU A 567 24.71 18.21 -19.10
CA LEU A 567 23.57 18.98 -19.61
C LEU A 567 23.43 20.33 -18.90
N ARG A 568 23.55 20.34 -17.57
CA ARG A 568 23.48 21.56 -16.75
C ARG A 568 24.60 22.53 -17.05
N LYS A 569 25.82 22.04 -17.26
CA LYS A 569 26.97 22.88 -17.64
C LYS A 569 26.74 23.54 -19.00
N LYS A 570 26.30 22.77 -20.00
CA LYS A 570 25.95 23.26 -21.34
C LYS A 570 24.85 24.31 -21.30
N ALA A 571 23.78 24.06 -20.53
CA ALA A 571 22.71 25.03 -20.33
C ALA A 571 23.20 26.33 -19.67
N LYS A 572 24.06 26.24 -18.64
CA LYS A 572 24.66 27.42 -17.99
C LYS A 572 25.53 28.23 -18.96
N ASN A 573 26.25 27.56 -19.85
CA ASN A 573 27.10 28.17 -20.85
C ASN A 573 26.32 28.72 -22.07
N GLY A 574 25.00 28.48 -22.15
CA GLY A 574 24.19 28.91 -23.29
C GLY A 574 24.45 28.11 -24.57
N GLU A 575 24.93 26.87 -24.44
CA GLU A 575 25.25 26.00 -25.59
C GLU A 575 23.99 25.44 -26.28
N PHE A 576 22.84 25.44 -25.58
CA PHE A 576 21.54 25.12 -26.18
C PHE A 576 20.89 26.40 -26.70
N LYS A 577 20.89 26.54 -28.03
CA LYS A 577 20.28 27.68 -28.73
C LYS A 577 18.78 27.48 -28.99
N THR A 578 18.36 26.22 -29.09
CA THR A 578 16.97 25.83 -29.30
C THR A 578 16.59 24.71 -28.32
N LYS A 579 15.30 24.54 -28.07
CA LYS A 579 14.73 23.49 -27.23
C LYS A 579 15.07 22.10 -27.78
N GLU A 580 15.07 21.93 -29.10
CA GLU A 580 15.34 20.65 -29.77
C GLU A 580 16.76 20.17 -29.49
N GLN A 581 17.75 21.07 -29.50
CA GLN A 581 19.14 20.73 -29.17
C GLN A 581 19.26 20.16 -27.75
N PHE A 582 18.51 20.72 -26.80
CA PHE A 582 18.42 20.17 -25.45
C PHE A 582 17.68 18.84 -25.42
N GLY A 583 16.55 18.74 -26.12
CA GLY A 583 15.73 17.52 -26.19
C GLY A 583 16.47 16.31 -26.76
N GLU A 584 17.25 16.52 -27.83
CA GLU A 584 18.10 15.49 -28.43
C GLU A 584 19.14 14.96 -27.44
N GLU A 585 19.80 15.85 -26.69
CA GLU A 585 20.82 15.45 -25.73
C GLU A 585 20.22 14.81 -24.46
N LEU A 586 19.06 15.30 -24.02
CA LEU A 586 18.28 14.69 -22.94
C LEU A 586 17.82 13.27 -23.31
N LYS A 587 17.30 13.09 -24.53
CA LYS A 587 16.91 11.76 -25.04
C LYS A 587 18.12 10.84 -25.15
N ARG A 588 19.24 11.33 -25.67
CA ARG A 588 20.50 10.57 -25.79
C ARG A 588 21.00 10.06 -24.45
N MET A 589 20.83 10.82 -23.37
CA MET A 589 21.18 10.37 -22.02
C MET A 589 20.46 9.06 -21.64
N PHE A 590 19.15 8.97 -21.93
CA PHE A 590 18.36 7.77 -21.67
C PHE A 590 18.66 6.65 -22.68
N ASP A 591 18.84 6.98 -23.96
CA ASP A 591 19.19 6.01 -25.01
C ASP A 591 20.54 5.35 -24.73
N ASN A 592 21.56 6.10 -24.29
CA ASN A 592 22.86 5.56 -23.89
C ASN A 592 22.74 4.57 -22.73
N CYS A 593 21.90 4.88 -21.74
CA CYS A 593 21.67 4.00 -20.61
C CYS A 593 21.03 2.68 -21.05
N ARG A 594 20.05 2.74 -21.96
CA ARG A 594 19.40 1.55 -22.55
C ARG A 594 20.32 0.76 -23.48
N LEU A 595 21.25 1.43 -24.17
CA LEU A 595 22.20 0.77 -25.06
C LEU A 595 23.25 -0.03 -24.26
N TYR A 596 23.78 0.54 -23.18
CA TYR A 596 24.79 -0.11 -22.37
C TYR A 596 24.21 -1.18 -21.44
N ASN A 597 23.00 -0.99 -20.92
CA ASN A 597 22.41 -1.88 -19.92
C ASN A 597 21.30 -2.77 -20.51
N THR A 598 21.14 -3.99 -19.99
CA THR A 598 20.05 -4.86 -20.44
C THR A 598 18.68 -4.46 -19.83
N PRO A 599 17.54 -4.79 -20.48
CA PRO A 599 16.19 -4.43 -20.02
C PRO A 599 15.81 -4.85 -18.59
N HIS A 600 16.49 -5.86 -18.06
CA HIS A 600 16.23 -6.42 -16.73
C HIS A 600 16.88 -5.60 -15.60
N THR A 601 17.88 -4.79 -15.93
CA THR A 601 18.62 -3.98 -14.96
C THR A 601 17.76 -2.84 -14.40
N ILE A 602 18.11 -2.38 -13.20
CA ILE A 602 17.49 -1.20 -12.61
C ILE A 602 17.78 0.07 -13.43
N TYR A 603 18.94 0.16 -14.08
CA TYR A 603 19.34 1.30 -14.90
C TYR A 603 18.43 1.50 -16.11
N TYR A 604 18.13 0.41 -16.84
CA TYR A 604 17.22 0.45 -17.97
C TYR A 604 15.80 0.84 -17.55
N LYS A 605 15.31 0.29 -16.42
CA LYS A 605 14.00 0.64 -15.87
C LYS A 605 13.93 2.11 -15.48
N TYR A 606 14.96 2.64 -14.82
CA TYR A 606 15.05 4.06 -14.46
C TYR A 606 15.12 4.98 -15.68
N ALA A 607 15.80 4.57 -16.76
CA ALA A 607 15.79 5.34 -18.01
C ALA A 607 14.37 5.52 -18.57
N ASN A 608 13.55 4.47 -18.53
CA ASN A 608 12.16 4.54 -19.02
C ASN A 608 11.26 5.35 -18.09
N GLU A 609 11.35 5.12 -16.78
CA GLU A 609 10.58 5.82 -15.76
C GLU A 609 10.84 7.33 -15.81
N LEU A 610 12.12 7.73 -15.78
CA LEU A 610 12.52 9.14 -15.79
C LEU A 610 12.18 9.84 -17.10
N GLN A 611 12.36 9.15 -18.23
CA GLN A 611 11.99 9.71 -19.52
C GLN A 611 10.47 9.95 -19.57
N ALA A 612 9.65 8.97 -19.18
CA ALA A 612 8.19 9.14 -19.13
C ALA A 612 7.75 10.29 -18.20
N PHE A 613 8.45 10.48 -17.08
CA PHE A 613 8.18 11.56 -16.13
C PHE A 613 8.56 12.96 -16.67
N ILE A 614 9.71 13.08 -17.34
CA ILE A 614 10.27 14.39 -17.72
C ILE A 614 9.84 14.86 -19.10
N TRP A 615 9.45 13.94 -20.00
CA TRP A 615 9.12 14.26 -21.38
C TRP A 615 7.95 15.26 -21.53
N PRO A 616 6.84 15.14 -20.78
CA PRO A 616 5.76 16.14 -20.84
C PRO A 616 6.20 17.53 -20.36
N GLN A 617 7.13 17.60 -19.40
CA GLN A 617 7.69 18.87 -18.92
C GLN A 617 8.61 19.50 -19.98
N TYR A 618 9.40 18.69 -20.67
CA TYR A 618 10.19 19.13 -21.81
C TYR A 618 9.28 19.68 -22.91
N GLU A 619 8.21 18.98 -23.28
CA GLU A 619 7.26 19.43 -24.30
C GLU A 619 6.60 20.77 -23.95
N SER A 620 6.42 21.07 -22.67
CA SER A 620 5.86 22.36 -22.20
C SER A 620 6.82 23.56 -22.27
N ILE A 621 8.12 23.36 -22.54
CA ILE A 621 9.07 24.48 -22.71
C ILE A 621 8.67 25.29 -23.95
N GLN A 622 8.45 26.60 -23.76
CA GLN A 622 8.25 27.56 -24.84
C GLN A 622 9.61 28.16 -25.24
N GLU A 623 9.84 28.31 -26.54
CA GLU A 623 11.05 28.92 -27.12
C GLU A 623 11.00 30.45 -27.12
#